data_AF-A0A9E3FEJ0-F1
#
_entry.id   AF-A0A9E3FEJ0-F1
#
_cell.length_a   1.000
_cell.length_b   1.000
_cell.length_c   1.000
_cell.angle_alpha   90.00
_cell.angle_beta   90.00
_cell.angle_gamma   90.00
#
_symmetry.space_group_name_H-M   'P 1'
#
loop_
_entity.id
_entity.type
_entity.pdbx_description
1 polymer ?
#
loop_
_entity_poly.entity_id
_entity_poly.type
_entity_poly.pdbx_seq_one_letter_code
_entity_poly.pdbx_strand_id
1 'polypeptide(L)'
;MFKARALALVGSFLLLAGAVPAAAQEGRGARPLYAPFGVDVLVGGAPLEAIYGRGRRYVEAREGEEYELLLRNPLPVRVAVALSVDGLNTIDARRTSAWESSKWVIEPYGTIRVSGWQMSSSRARRFYFTTERDSYAARLGRASDLGVITAVFFRESTPRPYPVTPRPYEDDETTRTRDRSEAPKDNEMRGEGGARSSKSAGATAARPRYDDDGYAATGIGRSVGNDVTWIQMSLDRSPAAELTVRYEYRDALVRLGLLPRPWRDDDALRRRERARGFEEPRYSPEPPPRY
;
A
#
# COMPACT_ATOMS: atom_id res chain seq x y z
N MET A 1 84.96 7.89 -21.41
CA MET A 1 85.55 8.61 -22.56
C MET A 1 84.68 8.39 -23.79
N PHE A 2 84.41 9.49 -24.50
CA PHE A 2 83.86 9.63 -25.85
C PHE A 2 82.41 9.19 -26.17
N LYS A 3 81.67 10.25 -26.54
CA LYS A 3 80.31 10.35 -27.07
C LYS A 3 80.17 9.65 -28.43
N ALA A 4 79.01 9.06 -28.68
CA ALA A 4 78.50 8.87 -30.04
C ALA A 4 77.18 9.63 -30.17
N ARG A 5 77.17 10.62 -31.06
CA ARG A 5 76.00 11.34 -31.55
C ARG A 5 75.45 10.57 -32.75
N ALA A 6 74.15 10.25 -32.76
CA ALA A 6 73.38 9.91 -33.95
C ALA A 6 72.18 10.86 -33.98
N LEU A 7 72.24 11.86 -34.85
CA LEU A 7 71.64 11.93 -36.19
C LEU A 7 70.11 12.15 -36.12
N ALA A 8 69.73 13.30 -36.63
CA ALA A 8 68.36 13.79 -36.73
C ALA A 8 67.53 12.96 -37.72
N LEU A 9 66.24 12.84 -37.44
CA LEU A 9 65.23 12.64 -38.47
C LEU A 9 63.97 13.43 -38.11
N VAL A 10 63.72 14.43 -38.96
CA VAL A 10 62.55 15.29 -39.00
C VAL A 10 61.35 14.43 -39.38
N GLY A 11 60.31 14.43 -38.55
CA GLY A 11 59.02 13.81 -38.82
C GLY A 11 57.90 14.78 -38.48
N SER A 12 57.50 15.58 -39.46
CA SER A 12 56.34 16.47 -39.39
C SER A 12 55.07 15.62 -39.39
N PHE A 13 54.33 15.59 -38.28
CA PHE A 13 53.05 14.88 -38.19
C PHE A 13 51.91 15.88 -38.37
N LEU A 14 51.24 15.79 -39.52
CA LEU A 14 49.99 16.47 -39.81
C LEU A 14 48.91 16.04 -38.80
N LEU A 15 48.39 16.99 -38.03
CA LEU A 15 47.15 16.86 -37.26
C LEU A 15 45.96 16.89 -38.22
N LEU A 16 45.47 15.72 -38.65
CA LEU A 16 44.12 15.61 -39.20
C LEU A 16 43.12 15.70 -38.05
N ALA A 17 42.45 16.84 -37.93
CA ALA A 17 41.29 17.01 -37.08
C ALA A 17 40.12 16.17 -37.65
N GLY A 18 39.94 14.96 -37.12
CA GLY A 18 38.76 14.15 -37.38
C GLY A 18 37.54 14.79 -36.73
N ALA A 19 36.65 15.34 -37.56
CA ALA A 19 35.32 15.77 -37.13
C ALA A 19 34.52 14.53 -36.70
N VAL A 20 34.29 14.40 -35.39
CA VAL A 20 33.35 13.42 -34.85
C VAL A 20 31.95 13.89 -35.21
N PRO A 21 31.12 13.10 -35.92
CA PRO A 21 29.75 13.50 -36.16
C PRO A 21 29.04 13.53 -34.81
N ALA A 22 28.47 14.68 -34.47
CA ALA A 22 27.56 14.83 -33.35
C ALA A 22 26.33 13.96 -33.63
N ALA A 23 26.39 12.71 -33.18
CA ALA A 23 25.20 11.88 -33.05
C ALA A 23 24.27 12.63 -32.08
N ALA A 24 23.19 13.18 -32.63
CA ALA A 24 22.09 13.71 -31.86
C ALA A 24 21.63 12.63 -30.89
N GLN A 25 22.04 12.75 -29.63
CA GLN A 25 21.35 12.10 -28.53
C GLN A 25 19.98 12.77 -28.48
N GLU A 26 19.03 12.23 -29.23
CA GLU A 26 17.62 12.36 -28.90
C GLU A 26 17.50 11.91 -27.45
N GLY A 27 17.40 12.89 -26.56
CA GLY A 27 17.08 12.67 -25.17
C GLY A 27 15.75 11.94 -25.13
N ARG A 28 15.81 10.60 -25.03
CA ARG A 28 14.75 9.83 -24.42
C ARG A 28 14.63 10.38 -23.02
N GLY A 29 13.77 11.39 -22.86
CA GLY A 29 13.38 11.90 -21.57
C GLY A 29 12.96 10.70 -20.75
N ALA A 30 13.82 10.29 -19.81
CA ALA A 30 13.46 9.35 -18.80
C ALA A 30 12.34 10.04 -18.03
N ARG A 31 11.09 9.78 -18.43
CA ARG A 31 9.93 10.10 -17.60
C ARG A 31 10.29 9.54 -16.23
N PRO A 32 10.37 10.37 -15.17
CA PRO A 32 10.54 9.81 -13.84
C PRO A 32 9.44 8.77 -13.69
N LEU A 33 9.82 7.50 -13.56
CA LEU A 33 8.88 6.46 -13.20
C LEU A 33 8.51 6.80 -11.76
N TYR A 34 7.48 7.65 -11.60
CA TYR A 34 6.90 7.94 -10.30
C TYR A 34 6.54 6.60 -9.70
N ALA A 35 7.26 6.20 -8.65
CA ALA A 35 6.96 4.94 -8.00
C ALA A 35 5.53 4.97 -7.48
N PRO A 36 4.81 3.83 -7.48
CA PRO A 36 3.36 3.81 -7.35
C PRO A 36 2.89 4.26 -5.96
N PHE A 37 1.57 4.32 -5.79
CA PHE A 37 0.96 4.36 -4.46
C PHE A 37 1.56 3.25 -3.60
N GLY A 38 1.80 3.55 -2.32
CA GLY A 38 2.51 2.66 -1.41
C GLY A 38 1.82 2.55 -0.07
N VAL A 39 1.86 1.33 0.48
CA VAL A 39 1.54 1.02 1.88
C VAL A 39 2.61 0.07 2.35
N ASP A 40 3.47 0.50 3.25
CA ASP A 40 4.50 -0.35 3.83
C ASP A 40 4.27 -0.49 5.33
N VAL A 41 4.50 -1.69 5.86
CA VAL A 41 4.40 -1.99 7.30
C VAL A 41 5.79 -1.88 7.89
N LEU A 42 5.99 -0.97 8.83
CA LEU A 42 7.30 -0.64 9.39
C LEU A 42 7.38 -1.15 10.82
N VAL A 43 8.46 -1.87 11.15
CA VAL A 43 8.82 -2.24 12.52
C VAL A 43 10.17 -1.61 12.82
N GLY A 44 10.26 -0.88 13.94
CA GLY A 44 11.49 -0.14 14.29
C GLY A 44 11.93 0.88 13.23
N GLY A 45 11.00 1.37 12.41
CA GLY A 45 11.27 2.30 11.30
C GLY A 45 11.75 1.66 10.00
N ALA A 46 11.93 0.33 9.96
CA ALA A 46 12.30 -0.41 8.75
C ALA A 46 11.07 -1.12 8.15
N PRO A 47 10.88 -1.10 6.82
CA PRO A 47 9.78 -1.84 6.20
C PRO A 47 10.00 -3.35 6.32
N LEU A 48 8.93 -4.08 6.64
CA LEU A 48 8.91 -5.54 6.61
C LEU A 48 9.02 -6.06 5.18
N GLU A 49 9.66 -7.22 5.02
CA GLU A 49 9.79 -7.87 3.72
C GLU A 49 8.41 -8.32 3.19
N ALA A 50 8.12 -7.94 1.95
CA ALA A 50 6.88 -8.31 1.29
C ALA A 50 6.99 -9.72 0.69
N ILE A 51 6.11 -10.61 1.14
CA ILE A 51 5.97 -11.97 0.61
C ILE A 51 4.79 -11.96 -0.37
N TYR A 52 5.03 -12.28 -1.63
CA TYR A 52 3.99 -12.34 -2.65
C TYR A 52 3.55 -13.77 -2.89
N GLY A 53 2.24 -14.01 -2.87
CA GLY A 53 1.68 -15.31 -3.21
C GLY A 53 0.17 -15.29 -3.18
N ARG A 54 -0.47 -16.27 -3.82
CA ARG A 54 -1.96 -16.37 -3.84
C ARG A 54 -2.65 -15.07 -4.32
N GLY A 55 -2.01 -14.32 -5.22
CA GLY A 55 -2.51 -13.04 -5.74
C GLY A 55 -2.56 -11.89 -4.72
N ARG A 56 -1.86 -12.01 -3.58
CA ARG A 56 -1.88 -11.02 -2.50
C ARG A 56 -0.45 -10.74 -2.00
N ARG A 57 -0.30 -9.61 -1.31
CA ARG A 57 0.93 -9.22 -0.61
C ARG A 57 0.79 -9.54 0.88
N TYR A 58 1.79 -10.24 1.42
CA TYR A 58 1.88 -10.64 2.82
C TYR A 58 3.09 -10.01 3.50
N VAL A 59 3.03 -9.88 4.82
CA VAL A 59 4.20 -9.59 5.67
C VAL A 59 4.20 -10.55 6.86
N GLU A 60 5.38 -10.93 7.32
CA GLU A 60 5.54 -11.72 8.55
C GLU A 60 5.39 -10.79 9.76
N ALA A 61 4.34 -11.01 10.54
CA ALA A 61 4.13 -10.35 11.82
C ALA A 61 4.87 -11.10 12.94
N ARG A 62 5.22 -10.39 14.01
CA ARG A 62 5.73 -10.97 15.25
C ARG A 62 4.95 -10.40 16.42
N GLU A 63 4.45 -11.30 17.25
CA GLU A 63 3.63 -10.93 18.39
C GLU A 63 4.35 -9.93 19.31
N GLY A 64 3.62 -8.90 19.76
CA GLY A 64 4.13 -7.85 20.64
C GLY A 64 4.89 -6.72 19.95
N GLU A 65 5.28 -6.86 18.68
CA GLU A 65 5.98 -5.79 17.97
C GLU A 65 5.03 -4.63 17.65
N GLU A 66 5.41 -3.41 18.07
CA GLU A 66 4.77 -2.17 17.62
C GLU A 66 5.16 -1.91 16.16
N TYR A 67 4.18 -1.47 15.36
CA TYR A 67 4.41 -1.16 13.95
C TYR A 67 3.78 0.17 13.54
N GLU A 68 4.22 0.68 12.39
CA GLU A 68 3.70 1.89 11.75
C GLU A 68 3.34 1.59 10.28
N LEU A 69 2.43 2.36 9.72
CA LEU A 69 2.07 2.28 8.31
C LEU A 69 2.62 3.49 7.57
N LEU A 70 3.53 3.28 6.63
CA LEU A 70 4.02 4.32 5.72
C LEU A 70 3.14 4.33 4.47
N LEU A 71 2.42 5.43 4.29
CA LEU A 71 1.58 5.64 3.12
C LEU A 71 2.25 6.61 2.17
N ARG A 72 2.16 6.34 0.86
CA ARG A 72 2.80 7.16 -0.17
C ARG A 72 1.83 7.64 -1.23
N ASN A 73 1.91 8.93 -1.54
CA ASN A 73 1.25 9.56 -2.67
C ASN A 73 2.27 9.82 -3.78
N PRO A 74 2.10 9.25 -4.99
CA PRO A 74 3.01 9.49 -6.11
C PRO A 74 2.54 10.61 -7.04
N LEU A 75 1.39 11.23 -6.77
CA LEU A 75 0.75 12.18 -7.66
C LEU A 75 1.13 13.64 -7.33
N PRO A 76 1.06 14.56 -8.32
CA PRO A 76 1.21 16.01 -8.12
C PRO A 76 0.01 16.69 -7.45
N VAL A 77 -0.92 15.93 -6.87
CA VAL A 77 -2.13 16.44 -6.22
C VAL A 77 -2.27 15.79 -4.85
N ARG A 78 -3.00 16.41 -3.93
CA ARG A 78 -3.31 15.78 -2.64
C ARG A 78 -4.17 14.54 -2.86
N VAL A 79 -3.99 13.58 -1.98
CA VAL A 79 -4.75 12.32 -1.99
C VAL A 79 -5.29 12.07 -0.59
N ALA A 80 -6.57 11.71 -0.52
CA ALA A 80 -7.17 11.18 0.69
C ALA A 80 -7.06 9.65 0.72
N VAL A 81 -6.76 9.09 1.87
CA VAL A 81 -6.60 7.65 2.07
C VAL A 81 -7.55 7.15 3.15
N ALA A 82 -8.52 6.34 2.76
CA ALA A 82 -9.28 5.53 3.69
C ALA A 82 -8.40 4.37 4.15
N LEU A 83 -7.97 4.41 5.41
CA LEU A 83 -7.06 3.42 5.98
C LEU A 83 -7.81 2.55 6.99
N SER A 84 -7.79 1.24 6.75
CA SER A 84 -8.35 0.25 7.65
C SER A 84 -7.30 -0.78 8.08
N VAL A 85 -7.37 -1.14 9.36
CA VAL A 85 -6.62 -2.25 9.97
C VAL A 85 -7.65 -3.13 10.65
N ASP A 86 -7.61 -4.44 10.37
CA ASP A 86 -8.57 -5.42 10.91
C ASP A 86 -10.05 -5.09 10.64
N GLY A 87 -10.29 -4.43 9.51
CA GLY A 87 -11.62 -3.95 9.10
C GLY A 87 -12.17 -2.79 9.94
N LEU A 88 -11.34 -2.15 10.77
CA LEU A 88 -11.65 -0.90 11.47
C LEU A 88 -10.91 0.26 10.82
N ASN A 89 -11.58 1.41 10.67
CA ASN A 89 -10.92 2.64 10.25
C ASN A 89 -9.95 3.13 11.34
N THR A 90 -8.77 3.60 10.94
CA THR A 90 -7.72 3.99 11.90
C THR A 90 -7.97 5.33 12.60
N ILE A 91 -8.96 6.11 12.17
CA ILE A 91 -9.31 7.42 12.76
C ILE A 91 -10.47 7.30 13.75
N ASP A 92 -11.53 6.55 13.41
CA ASP A 92 -12.77 6.51 14.20
C ASP A 92 -13.18 5.10 14.67
N ALA A 93 -12.37 4.08 14.36
CA ALA A 93 -12.63 2.67 14.68
C ALA A 93 -14.00 2.15 14.18
N ARG A 94 -14.59 2.78 13.16
CA ARG A 94 -15.83 2.32 12.52
C ARG A 94 -15.51 1.43 11.33
N ARG A 95 -16.47 0.57 11.01
CA ARG A 95 -16.48 -0.17 9.76
C ARG A 95 -17.51 0.45 8.84
N THR A 96 -17.03 1.09 7.79
CA THR A 96 -17.84 1.72 6.75
C THR A 96 -17.20 1.44 5.39
N SER A 97 -17.88 1.82 4.31
CA SER A 97 -17.25 1.82 3.00
C SER A 97 -16.04 2.77 2.98
N ALA A 98 -15.05 2.48 2.13
CA ALA A 98 -13.90 3.37 1.95
C ALA A 98 -14.32 4.79 1.54
N TRP A 99 -15.45 4.94 0.85
CA TRP A 99 -16.00 6.24 0.48
C TRP A 99 -16.52 7.03 1.69
N GLU A 100 -17.25 6.39 2.59
CA GLU A 100 -17.87 7.06 3.76
C GLU A 100 -16.93 7.21 4.96
N SER A 101 -15.79 6.52 4.95
CA SER A 101 -14.84 6.58 6.05
C SER A 101 -14.16 7.95 6.17
N SER A 102 -13.76 8.31 7.39
CA SER A 102 -12.73 9.32 7.61
C SER A 102 -11.44 8.93 6.89
N LYS A 103 -10.70 9.92 6.37
CA LYS A 103 -9.51 9.70 5.53
C LYS A 103 -8.33 10.54 6.00
N TRP A 104 -7.14 9.96 5.90
CA TRP A 104 -5.89 10.69 6.02
C TRP A 104 -5.60 11.47 4.74
N VAL A 105 -4.93 12.61 4.84
CA VAL A 105 -4.54 13.40 3.67
C VAL A 105 -3.03 13.32 3.51
N ILE A 106 -2.58 13.06 2.28
CA ILE A 106 -1.17 13.02 1.90
C ILE A 106 -0.93 14.10 0.86
N GLU A 107 0.04 14.96 1.12
CA GLU A 107 0.46 16.03 0.21
C GLU A 107 0.99 15.47 -1.13
N PRO A 108 1.05 16.30 -2.19
CA PRO A 108 1.64 15.91 -3.46
C PRO A 108 3.04 15.31 -3.29
N TYR A 109 3.27 14.15 -3.90
CA TYR A 109 4.53 13.39 -3.79
C TYR A 109 4.96 13.01 -2.35
N GLY A 110 4.07 13.21 -1.38
CA GLY A 110 4.37 13.08 0.04
C GLY A 110 4.22 11.66 0.57
N THR A 111 4.64 11.50 1.82
CA THR A 111 4.37 10.32 2.63
C THR A 111 3.85 10.72 4.00
N ILE A 112 3.09 9.84 4.64
CA ILE A 112 2.71 9.98 6.04
C ILE A 112 2.97 8.66 6.78
N ARG A 113 3.24 8.74 8.08
CA ARG A 113 3.35 7.58 8.97
C ARG A 113 2.15 7.56 9.90
N VAL A 114 1.39 6.48 9.88
CA VAL A 114 0.29 6.24 10.82
C VAL A 114 0.75 5.19 11.81
N SER A 115 1.06 5.61 13.02
CA SER A 115 1.66 4.76 14.06
C SER A 115 0.64 4.07 14.96
N GLY A 116 -0.64 4.41 14.83
CA GLY A 116 -1.67 3.93 15.74
C GLY A 116 -3.09 4.37 15.40
N TRP A 117 -4.00 3.94 16.26
CA TRP A 117 -5.40 4.33 16.28
C TRP A 117 -5.54 5.77 16.77
N GLN A 118 -6.11 6.67 15.97
CA GLN A 118 -6.34 8.05 16.41
C GLN A 118 -7.40 8.06 17.52
N MET A 119 -7.13 8.82 18.59
CA MET A 119 -8.01 8.94 19.75
C MET A 119 -8.58 10.35 19.94
N SER A 120 -7.86 11.37 19.49
CA SER A 120 -8.25 12.79 19.55
C SER A 120 -7.55 13.57 18.44
N SER A 121 -7.53 14.90 18.47
CA SER A 121 -6.74 15.71 17.53
C SER A 121 -5.22 15.71 17.81
N SER A 122 -4.78 15.20 18.96
CA SER A 122 -3.38 15.27 19.41
C SER A 122 -2.82 13.95 19.93
N ARG A 123 -3.62 12.89 19.95
CA ARG A 123 -3.28 11.63 20.59
C ARG A 123 -3.69 10.43 19.75
N ALA A 124 -2.80 9.45 19.68
CA ALA A 124 -3.05 8.13 19.11
C ALA A 124 -2.65 7.02 20.11
N ARG A 125 -3.04 5.78 19.83
CA ARG A 125 -2.55 4.58 20.53
C ARG A 125 -1.87 3.64 19.55
N ARG A 126 -0.64 3.23 19.86
CA ARG A 126 0.22 2.44 18.98
C ARG A 126 -0.47 1.18 18.45
N PHE A 127 -0.25 0.89 17.16
CA PHE A 127 -0.50 -0.45 16.65
C PHE A 127 0.55 -1.41 17.19
N TYR A 128 0.16 -2.64 17.48
CA TYR A 128 1.08 -3.75 17.72
C TYR A 128 0.42 -5.05 17.29
N PHE A 129 1.22 -6.03 16.90
CA PHE A 129 0.71 -7.36 16.55
C PHE A 129 0.36 -8.16 17.80
N THR A 130 -0.78 -8.83 17.79
CA THR A 130 -1.30 -9.63 18.90
C THR A 130 -2.21 -10.75 18.37
N THR A 131 -2.77 -11.57 19.24
CA THR A 131 -3.70 -12.63 18.85
C THR A 131 -5.07 -12.04 18.50
N GLU A 132 -5.89 -12.81 17.77
CA GLU A 132 -7.25 -12.39 17.44
C GLU A 132 -8.08 -12.05 18.69
N ARG A 133 -7.93 -12.84 19.75
CA ARG A 133 -8.64 -12.68 21.03
C ARG A 133 -8.34 -11.33 21.69
N ASP A 134 -7.09 -10.90 21.68
CA ASP A 134 -6.63 -9.67 22.33
C ASP A 134 -6.67 -8.43 21.42
N SER A 135 -7.07 -8.63 20.16
CA SER A 135 -7.18 -7.58 19.17
C SER A 135 -8.17 -6.48 19.55
N TYR A 136 -7.92 -5.27 19.04
CA TYR A 136 -8.82 -4.14 19.25
C TYR A 136 -10.19 -4.40 18.59
N ALA A 137 -10.20 -5.04 17.42
CA ALA A 137 -11.42 -5.44 16.72
C ALA A 137 -12.26 -6.45 17.52
N ALA A 138 -11.64 -7.46 18.14
CA ALA A 138 -12.35 -8.40 19.00
C ALA A 138 -12.93 -7.72 20.25
N ARG A 139 -12.21 -6.80 20.87
CA ARG A 139 -12.71 -5.99 22.00
C ARG A 139 -13.95 -5.16 21.66
N LEU A 140 -14.09 -4.75 20.39
CA LEU A 140 -15.28 -4.05 19.89
C LEU A 140 -16.37 -5.00 19.37
N GLY A 141 -16.18 -6.32 19.44
CA GLY A 141 -17.10 -7.32 18.92
C GLY A 141 -17.15 -7.38 17.39
N ARG A 142 -16.06 -7.01 16.70
CA ARG A 142 -15.99 -6.80 15.23
C ARG A 142 -14.87 -7.60 14.56
N ALA A 143 -14.75 -8.89 14.87
CA ALA A 143 -13.62 -9.74 14.48
C ALA A 143 -13.71 -10.43 13.10
N SER A 144 -14.42 -9.88 12.10
CA SER A 144 -14.63 -10.61 10.83
C SER A 144 -13.50 -10.50 9.80
N ASP A 145 -12.62 -9.49 9.91
CA ASP A 145 -11.62 -9.16 8.87
C ASP A 145 -10.23 -8.93 9.49
N LEU A 146 -9.80 -9.85 10.36
CA LEU A 146 -8.51 -9.78 11.06
C LEU A 146 -7.33 -10.12 10.13
N GLY A 147 -6.16 -9.58 10.46
CA GLY A 147 -4.92 -9.82 9.73
C GLY A 147 -4.83 -9.06 8.41
N VAL A 148 -5.62 -7.99 8.22
CA VAL A 148 -5.70 -7.26 6.94
C VAL A 148 -5.55 -5.75 7.16
N ILE A 149 -4.69 -5.15 6.35
CA ILE A 149 -4.52 -3.70 6.21
C ILE A 149 -4.99 -3.32 4.80
N THR A 150 -5.93 -2.39 4.70
CA THR A 150 -6.45 -1.90 3.42
C THR A 150 -6.32 -0.38 3.37
N ALA A 151 -5.76 0.12 2.27
CA ALA A 151 -5.68 1.55 1.99
C ALA A 151 -6.31 1.84 0.63
N VAL A 152 -7.33 2.69 0.62
CA VAL A 152 -8.01 3.14 -0.61
C VAL A 152 -7.76 4.62 -0.82
N PHE A 153 -7.14 4.96 -1.95
CA PHE A 153 -6.65 6.28 -2.28
C PHE A 153 -7.63 7.00 -3.20
N PHE A 154 -8.01 8.23 -2.87
CA PHE A 154 -8.90 9.08 -3.64
C PHE A 154 -8.20 10.40 -3.95
N ARG A 155 -8.16 10.79 -5.23
CA ARG A 155 -7.59 12.08 -5.64
C ARG A 155 -8.48 13.22 -5.16
N GLU A 156 -7.85 14.32 -4.79
CA GLU A 156 -8.53 15.60 -4.69
C GLU A 156 -9.16 15.96 -6.04
N SER A 157 -10.45 16.28 -6.02
CA SER A 157 -11.17 16.70 -7.21
C SER A 157 -10.95 18.19 -7.43
N THR A 158 -10.28 18.55 -8.51
CA THR A 158 -10.19 19.94 -8.96
C THR A 158 -11.47 20.28 -9.74
N PRO A 159 -12.06 21.47 -9.56
CA PRO A 159 -13.14 21.93 -10.44
C PRO A 159 -12.65 21.84 -11.89
N ARG A 160 -13.32 21.03 -12.71
CA ARG A 160 -13.04 21.03 -14.15
C ARG A 160 -13.41 22.43 -14.66
N PRO A 161 -12.52 23.16 -15.35
CA PRO A 161 -12.94 24.38 -16.01
C PRO A 161 -14.05 24.01 -16.99
N TYR A 162 -15.25 24.56 -16.78
CA TYR A 162 -16.32 24.43 -17.76
C TYR A 162 -15.83 25.12 -19.04
N PRO A 163 -15.95 24.49 -20.22
CA PRO A 163 -15.71 25.19 -21.45
C PRO A 163 -16.69 26.36 -21.50
N VAL A 164 -16.16 27.58 -21.50
CA VAL A 164 -16.96 28.76 -21.83
C VAL A 164 -17.31 28.60 -23.31
N THR A 165 -18.47 28.01 -23.60
CA THR A 165 -19.06 28.13 -24.93
C THR A 165 -19.39 29.61 -25.11
N PRO A 166 -18.78 30.33 -26.08
CA PRO A 166 -19.18 31.69 -26.38
C PRO A 166 -20.69 31.69 -26.61
N ARG A 167 -21.40 32.64 -25.98
CA ARG A 167 -22.81 32.86 -26.33
C ARG A 167 -22.86 33.16 -27.83
N PRO A 168 -23.79 32.56 -28.60
CA PRO A 168 -24.04 33.02 -29.95
C PRO A 168 -24.29 34.53 -29.92
N TYR A 169 -23.69 35.25 -30.87
CA TYR A 169 -23.96 36.68 -31.04
C TYR A 169 -25.43 36.82 -31.44
N GLU A 170 -26.26 37.34 -30.53
CA GLU A 170 -27.63 37.70 -30.84
C GLU A 170 -27.59 39.02 -31.62
N ASP A 171 -27.90 38.98 -32.92
CA ASP A 171 -28.15 40.18 -33.71
C ASP A 171 -29.39 40.88 -33.15
N ASP A 172 -29.16 42.07 -32.59
CA ASP A 172 -30.20 42.95 -32.06
C ASP A 172 -30.91 43.67 -33.22
N GLU A 173 -31.90 43.02 -33.82
CA GLU A 173 -32.93 43.70 -34.61
C GLU A 173 -34.29 43.03 -34.42
N THR A 174 -35.09 43.58 -33.51
CA THR A 174 -36.42 44.17 -33.76
C THR A 174 -37.33 44.07 -32.54
N THR A 175 -37.40 45.19 -31.81
CA THR A 175 -38.49 45.53 -30.90
C THR A 175 -39.75 45.80 -31.71
N ARG A 176 -40.79 44.94 -31.59
CA ARG A 176 -42.20 45.35 -31.74
C ARG A 176 -43.11 44.55 -30.81
N THR A 177 -43.39 45.17 -29.67
CA THR A 177 -44.71 45.29 -29.04
C THR A 177 -45.76 44.22 -29.40
N ARG A 178 -46.11 43.40 -28.40
CA ARG A 178 -47.51 43.05 -28.12
C ARG A 178 -47.66 42.65 -26.66
N ASP A 179 -48.01 43.68 -25.91
CA ASP A 179 -48.67 43.63 -24.62
C ASP A 179 -49.98 42.83 -24.75
N ARG A 180 -50.09 41.71 -24.03
CA ARG A 180 -51.36 41.01 -23.77
C ARG A 180 -51.22 40.12 -22.52
N SER A 181 -51.62 40.71 -21.39
CA SER A 181 -52.37 40.13 -20.27
C SER A 181 -52.59 38.61 -20.23
N GLU A 182 -52.18 37.95 -19.13
CA GLU A 182 -53.07 37.41 -18.09
C GLU A 182 -52.28 36.65 -17.00
N ALA A 183 -52.79 36.70 -15.77
CA ALA A 183 -52.19 36.15 -14.55
C ALA A 183 -52.75 34.73 -14.22
N PRO A 184 -52.42 34.15 -13.05
CA PRO A 184 -51.70 32.90 -12.89
C PRO A 184 -52.61 31.66 -12.81
N LYS A 185 -52.08 30.47 -13.09
CA LYS A 185 -52.63 29.21 -12.58
C LYS A 185 -51.56 28.21 -12.17
N ASP A 186 -51.75 27.81 -10.93
CA ASP A 186 -51.15 26.72 -10.20
C ASP A 186 -51.31 25.40 -10.97
N ASN A 187 -50.27 24.57 -10.97
CA ASN A 187 -50.46 23.13 -11.13
C ASN A 187 -49.41 22.38 -10.32
N GLU A 188 -49.90 21.73 -9.26
CA GLU A 188 -49.20 20.66 -8.57
C GLU A 188 -48.95 19.51 -9.56
N MET A 189 -47.75 18.93 -9.55
CA MET A 189 -47.62 17.54 -9.95
C MET A 189 -46.56 16.81 -9.12
N ARG A 190 -47.09 15.90 -8.31
CA ARG A 190 -46.46 14.76 -7.65
C ARG A 190 -45.52 14.01 -8.60
N GLY A 191 -44.33 13.67 -8.09
CA GLY A 191 -43.40 12.73 -8.71
C GLY A 191 -42.63 11.93 -7.67
N GLU A 192 -43.23 10.85 -7.21
CA GLU A 192 -42.58 9.78 -6.45
C GLU A 192 -41.59 9.03 -7.36
N GLY A 193 -40.45 8.56 -6.81
CA GLY A 193 -39.56 7.70 -7.59
C GLY A 193 -38.26 7.26 -6.92
N GLY A 194 -38.34 6.24 -6.07
CA GLY A 194 -37.35 5.16 -6.09
C GLY A 194 -36.12 5.27 -5.18
N ALA A 195 -36.33 5.09 -3.88
CA ALA A 195 -35.28 4.58 -2.99
C ALA A 195 -34.93 3.13 -3.37
N ARG A 196 -33.67 2.85 -3.71
CA ARG A 196 -33.13 1.49 -3.74
C ARG A 196 -32.07 1.34 -2.65
N SER A 197 -32.55 0.91 -1.48
CA SER A 197 -31.74 0.30 -0.44
C SER A 197 -31.31 -1.09 -0.91
N SER A 198 -30.05 -1.23 -1.31
CA SER A 198 -29.42 -2.55 -1.42
C SER A 198 -28.93 -2.95 -0.04
N LYS A 199 -29.73 -3.79 0.63
CA LYS A 199 -29.33 -4.54 1.82
C LYS A 199 -28.13 -5.42 1.45
N SER A 200 -26.92 -5.06 1.91
CA SER A 200 -25.84 -6.02 2.00
C SER A 200 -26.07 -6.89 3.24
N ALA A 201 -26.10 -8.20 3.00
CA ALA A 201 -26.35 -9.22 3.99
C ALA A 201 -25.39 -9.09 5.17
N GLY A 202 -25.94 -9.17 6.38
CA GLY A 202 -25.17 -9.19 7.61
C GLY A 202 -24.22 -10.38 7.59
N ALA A 203 -22.92 -10.09 7.53
CA ALA A 203 -21.92 -11.01 8.05
C ALA A 203 -22.17 -11.08 9.56
N THR A 204 -22.83 -12.14 10.00
CA THR A 204 -22.85 -12.55 11.40
C THR A 204 -21.41 -12.52 11.90
N ALA A 205 -21.13 -11.60 12.83
CA ALA A 205 -19.86 -11.55 13.54
C ALA A 205 -19.65 -12.91 14.20
N ALA A 206 -18.86 -13.76 13.56
CA ALA A 206 -18.40 -14.99 14.16
C ALA A 206 -17.63 -14.58 15.41
N ARG A 207 -18.11 -15.01 16.57
CA ARG A 207 -17.31 -14.92 17.79
C ARG A 207 -16.04 -15.74 17.54
N PRO A 208 -14.84 -15.22 17.86
CA PRO A 208 -13.62 -15.99 17.71
C PRO A 208 -13.79 -17.31 18.44
N ARG A 209 -13.44 -18.42 17.79
CA ARG A 209 -13.40 -19.71 18.47
C ARG A 209 -12.28 -19.63 19.50
N TYR A 210 -12.44 -20.29 20.64
CA TYR A 210 -11.52 -20.19 21.79
C TYR A 210 -10.09 -20.71 21.49
N ASP A 211 -9.83 -21.18 20.26
CA ASP A 211 -8.57 -21.73 19.78
C ASP A 211 -7.87 -20.81 18.72
N ASP A 212 -8.33 -19.56 18.51
CA ASP A 212 -7.79 -18.60 17.52
C ASP A 212 -6.52 -17.85 17.97
N ASP A 213 -5.87 -18.31 19.05
CA ASP A 213 -4.64 -17.70 19.57
C ASP A 213 -3.45 -17.81 18.59
N GLY A 214 -3.61 -18.56 17.49
CA GLY A 214 -2.57 -18.80 16.49
C GLY A 214 -2.53 -17.82 15.30
N TYR A 215 -3.50 -16.91 15.16
CA TYR A 215 -3.54 -15.95 14.04
C TYR A 215 -3.25 -14.52 14.47
N ALA A 216 -2.61 -13.78 13.57
CA ALA A 216 -2.17 -12.43 13.84
C ALA A 216 -3.33 -11.43 13.66
N ALA A 217 -3.45 -10.52 14.63
CA ALA A 217 -4.35 -9.37 14.61
C ALA A 217 -3.63 -8.15 15.20
N THR A 218 -4.32 -7.01 15.25
CA THR A 218 -3.77 -5.75 15.75
C THR A 218 -4.43 -5.32 17.05
N GLY A 219 -3.59 -5.04 18.04
CA GLY A 219 -4.00 -4.52 19.33
C GLY A 219 -4.01 -3.00 19.41
N ILE A 220 -4.37 -2.49 20.59
CA ILE A 220 -4.40 -1.07 20.93
C ILE A 220 -3.39 -0.77 22.04
N GLY A 221 -2.22 -0.28 21.66
CA GLY A 221 -1.03 -0.17 22.52
C GLY A 221 -1.02 1.06 23.42
N ARG A 222 0.19 1.50 23.80
CA ARG A 222 0.40 2.70 24.63
C ARG A 222 -0.01 3.99 23.90
N SER A 223 -0.28 5.03 24.68
CA SER A 223 -0.59 6.37 24.16
C SER A 223 0.65 7.04 23.59
N VAL A 224 0.51 7.74 22.47
CA VAL A 224 1.54 8.57 21.85
C VAL A 224 0.93 9.88 21.33
N GLY A 225 1.75 10.93 21.25
CA GLY A 225 1.34 12.18 20.60
C GLY A 225 1.18 11.97 19.10
N ASN A 226 0.11 12.53 18.52
CA ASN A 226 -0.12 12.57 17.08
C ASN A 226 -1.07 13.72 16.75
N ASP A 227 -0.50 14.86 16.38
CA ASP A 227 -1.25 16.08 16.06
C ASP A 227 -1.81 16.03 14.65
N VAL A 228 -3.11 16.29 14.54
CA VAL A 228 -3.88 16.25 13.28
C VAL A 228 -4.78 17.46 13.20
N THR A 229 -5.00 17.94 11.97
CA THR A 229 -5.99 18.98 11.67
C THR A 229 -7.02 18.41 10.72
N TRP A 230 -8.29 18.74 10.97
CA TRP A 230 -9.38 18.36 10.07
C TRP A 230 -9.49 19.38 8.95
N ILE A 231 -9.60 18.87 7.72
CA ILE A 231 -9.88 19.68 6.55
C ILE A 231 -11.09 19.12 5.80
N GLN A 232 -11.77 19.98 5.05
CA GLN A 232 -12.74 19.54 4.07
C GLN A 232 -12.07 19.48 2.69
N MET A 233 -12.26 18.36 1.99
CA MET A 233 -11.66 18.14 0.67
C MET A 233 -12.68 17.49 -0.24
N SER A 234 -12.82 18.00 -1.46
CA SER A 234 -13.62 17.39 -2.51
C SER A 234 -12.83 16.27 -3.16
N LEU A 235 -13.42 15.09 -3.32
CA LEU A 235 -12.74 13.90 -3.82
C LEU A 235 -13.35 13.40 -5.12
N ASP A 236 -12.51 12.86 -6.00
CA ASP A 236 -12.98 12.03 -7.10
C ASP A 236 -13.70 10.79 -6.53
N ARG A 237 -14.88 10.47 -7.06
CA ARG A 237 -15.67 9.31 -6.58
C ARG A 237 -14.98 7.97 -6.87
N SER A 238 -14.19 7.91 -7.93
CA SER A 238 -13.45 6.70 -8.30
C SER A 238 -12.13 6.64 -7.53
N PRO A 239 -11.81 5.51 -6.87
CA PRO A 239 -10.52 5.35 -6.22
C PRO A 239 -9.40 5.35 -7.27
N ALA A 240 -8.29 6.01 -6.95
CA ALA A 240 -7.08 6.02 -7.75
C ALA A 240 -6.23 4.76 -7.55
N ALA A 241 -6.30 4.17 -6.35
CA ALA A 241 -5.68 2.89 -6.03
C ALA A 241 -6.37 2.26 -4.82
N GLU A 242 -6.32 0.94 -4.74
CA GLU A 242 -6.67 0.15 -3.57
C GLU A 242 -5.54 -0.85 -3.32
N LEU A 243 -4.93 -0.77 -2.14
CA LEU A 243 -3.80 -1.60 -1.75
C LEU A 243 -4.17 -2.38 -0.50
N THR A 244 -3.96 -3.69 -0.54
CA THR A 244 -4.20 -4.58 0.59
C THR A 244 -2.92 -5.31 0.97
N VAL A 245 -2.64 -5.37 2.28
CA VAL A 245 -1.57 -6.16 2.88
C VAL A 245 -2.19 -7.12 3.87
N ARG A 246 -1.88 -8.40 3.74
CA ARG A 246 -2.19 -9.38 4.77
C ARG A 246 -0.97 -9.53 5.67
N TYR A 247 -1.16 -9.61 6.98
CA TYR A 247 -0.08 -9.87 7.91
C TYR A 247 -0.42 -11.12 8.71
N GLU A 248 0.57 -11.98 8.91
CA GLU A 248 0.38 -13.29 9.53
C GLU A 248 1.64 -13.69 10.28
N TYR A 249 1.47 -14.53 11.31
CA TYR A 249 2.60 -15.17 11.96
C TYR A 249 3.24 -16.21 11.05
N ARG A 250 4.53 -16.46 11.29
CA ARG A 250 5.36 -17.36 10.47
C ARG A 250 4.72 -18.73 10.26
N ASP A 251 4.15 -19.33 11.31
CA ASP A 251 3.51 -20.64 11.23
C ASP A 251 2.31 -20.65 10.28
N ALA A 252 1.50 -19.58 10.30
CA ALA A 252 0.40 -19.42 9.36
C ALA A 252 0.92 -19.24 7.92
N LEU A 253 1.96 -18.45 7.71
CA LEU A 253 2.60 -18.28 6.38
C LEU A 253 3.18 -19.60 5.84
N VAL A 254 3.79 -20.42 6.70
CA VAL A 254 4.28 -21.77 6.35
C VAL A 254 3.12 -22.70 6.01
N ARG A 255 2.03 -22.69 6.79
CA ARG A 255 0.80 -23.47 6.51
C ARG A 255 0.15 -23.04 5.19
N LEU A 256 0.22 -21.76 4.86
CA LEU A 256 -0.23 -21.20 3.58
C LEU A 256 0.73 -21.53 2.42
N GLY A 257 1.92 -22.09 2.69
CA GLY A 257 2.94 -22.38 1.69
C GLY A 257 3.62 -21.15 1.11
N LEU A 258 3.56 -20.02 1.81
CA LEU A 258 4.21 -18.75 1.43
C LEU A 258 5.66 -18.67 1.93
N LEU A 259 5.97 -19.39 3.01
CA LEU A 259 7.32 -19.57 3.52
C LEU A 259 7.72 -21.04 3.45
N PRO A 260 9.03 -21.33 3.25
CA PRO A 260 9.50 -22.69 3.29
C PRO A 260 9.21 -23.29 4.66
N ARG A 261 8.76 -24.55 4.67
CA ARG A 261 8.67 -25.32 5.91
C ARG A 261 10.09 -25.40 6.49
N PRO A 262 10.28 -25.13 7.79
CA PRO A 262 11.56 -25.43 8.42
C PRO A 262 11.87 -26.90 8.14
N TRP A 263 13.05 -27.14 7.57
CA TRP A 263 13.51 -28.49 7.26
C TRP A 263 13.45 -29.30 8.55
N ARG A 264 12.56 -30.30 8.60
CA ARG A 264 12.50 -31.24 9.73
C ARG A 264 13.85 -31.93 9.80
N ASP A 265 14.54 -31.76 10.92
CA ASP A 265 15.78 -32.44 11.31
C ASP A 265 16.44 -33.28 10.23
N ASP A 266 17.29 -32.62 9.46
CA ASP A 266 18.25 -33.25 8.56
C ASP A 266 19.36 -33.96 9.33
N ASP A 267 19.11 -34.54 10.51
CA ASP A 267 20.15 -35.28 11.24
C ASP A 267 20.71 -36.42 10.39
N ALA A 268 19.88 -37.04 9.54
CA ALA A 268 20.35 -38.01 8.56
C ALA A 268 21.23 -37.38 7.46
N LEU A 269 20.86 -36.20 6.96
CA LEU A 269 21.55 -35.49 5.87
C LEU A 269 22.83 -34.81 6.36
N ARG A 270 22.80 -34.16 7.52
CA ARG A 270 23.97 -33.63 8.24
C ARG A 270 24.93 -34.74 8.63
N ARG A 271 24.46 -35.91 9.05
CA ARG A 271 25.32 -37.08 9.30
C ARG A 271 26.01 -37.54 8.03
N ARG A 272 25.31 -37.52 6.89
CA ARG A 272 25.90 -37.82 5.56
C ARG A 272 26.90 -36.75 5.12
N GLU A 273 26.63 -35.46 5.31
CA GLU A 273 27.59 -34.38 5.03
C GLU A 273 28.86 -34.49 5.88
N ARG A 274 28.71 -34.88 7.15
CA ARG A 274 29.84 -35.07 8.08
C ARG A 274 30.55 -36.41 7.90
N ALA A 275 30.06 -37.30 7.04
CA ALA A 275 30.66 -38.61 6.83
C ALA A 275 32.08 -38.42 6.27
N ARG A 276 33.06 -38.76 7.09
CA ARG A 276 34.47 -38.83 6.68
C ARG A 276 34.73 -40.29 6.38
N GLY A 277 35.03 -40.61 5.12
CA GLY A 277 35.02 -41.97 4.57
C GLY A 277 35.77 -43.02 5.40
N PHE A 278 37.03 -43.29 5.07
CA PHE A 278 37.78 -44.36 5.74
C PHE A 278 38.16 -43.96 7.17
N GLU A 279 37.56 -44.62 8.13
CA GLU A 279 38.12 -44.82 9.47
C GLU A 279 38.86 -46.17 9.48
N GLU A 280 39.93 -46.31 10.27
CA GLU A 280 40.96 -47.37 10.18
C GLU A 280 40.49 -48.76 9.70
N PRO A 281 41.25 -49.44 8.83
CA PRO A 281 40.80 -50.67 8.19
C PRO A 281 40.65 -51.81 9.20
N ARG A 282 39.41 -52.18 9.49
CA ARG A 282 39.05 -53.49 10.05
C ARG A 282 38.30 -54.32 9.01
N TYR A 283 38.38 -55.64 9.18
CA TYR A 283 37.57 -56.60 8.43
C TYR A 283 36.07 -56.30 8.59
N SER A 284 35.26 -56.66 7.57
CA SER A 284 33.81 -56.45 7.61
C SER A 284 33.17 -57.25 8.76
N PRO A 285 32.40 -56.62 9.65
CA PRO A 285 31.69 -57.33 10.71
C PRO A 285 30.51 -58.14 10.14
N GLU A 286 30.18 -59.26 10.80
CA GLU A 286 28.98 -60.03 10.49
C GLU A 286 27.72 -59.22 10.85
N PRO A 287 26.68 -59.21 9.99
CA PRO A 287 25.43 -58.54 10.30
C PRO A 287 24.70 -59.28 11.44
N PRO A 288 23.97 -58.56 12.32
CA PRO A 288 23.21 -59.20 13.38
C PRO A 288 22.11 -60.12 12.80
N PRO A 289 21.81 -61.24 13.48
CA PRO A 289 20.73 -62.14 13.06
C PRO A 289 19.38 -61.40 13.05
N ARG A 290 18.60 -61.60 12.00
CA ARG A 290 17.23 -61.09 11.90
C ARG A 290 16.31 -62.06 12.65
N TYR A 291 15.67 -61.57 13.71
CA TYR A 291 14.57 -62.26 14.40
C TYR A 291 13.23 -61.90 13.77
#